data_AF-A0A4R7S122-F1
#
_entry.id   AF-A0A4R7S122-F1
#
_cell.length_a   1.000
_cell.length_b   1.000
_cell.length_c   1.000
_cell.angle_alpha   90.00
_cell.angle_beta   90.00
_cell.angle_gamma   90.00
#
_symmetry.space_group_name_H-M   'P 1'
#
loop_
_entity.id
_entity.type
_entity.pdbx_description
1 polymer ?
#
loop_
_entity_poly.entity_id
_entity_poly.type
_entity_poly.pdbx_seq_one_letter_code
_entity_poly.pdbx_strand_id
1 'polypeptide(L)'
;MSAPAVSRLPEDHPAWKDLRPLGYECARWLAAMGMLQNRWKKGRLGDELTKFLRDWMPQEPVETALPETFDLTWDGSLLEGEGKLLPLTQPGWQALLHLHALRDFWTAELRASHYAHLLQMIPQAWFMDPTPLPPGSVIAGLGITGWAELPRLEAEGRQFIQHPVGENKVVLSAVSAIADSWRARYQMRDGQIVLQEAFLH
;
A
#
# COMPACT_ATOMS: atom_id res chain seq x y z
N MET A 1 -19.68 -11.26 29.34
CA MET A 1 -18.25 -11.33 28.94
C MET A 1 -17.77 -9.90 28.83
N SER A 2 -16.92 -9.44 29.76
CA SER A 2 -16.36 -8.09 29.70
C SER A 2 -15.41 -7.99 28.50
N ALA A 3 -15.50 -6.93 27.72
CA ALA A 3 -14.53 -6.65 26.67
C ALA A 3 -13.12 -6.57 27.29
N PRO A 4 -12.07 -7.06 26.60
CA PRO A 4 -10.70 -6.91 27.07
C PRO A 4 -10.37 -5.43 27.25
N ALA A 5 -9.67 -5.09 28.32
CA ALA A 5 -9.23 -3.73 28.59
C ALA A 5 -8.15 -3.35 27.57
N VAL A 6 -8.52 -2.54 26.59
CA VAL A 6 -7.60 -2.01 25.59
C VAL A 6 -6.70 -0.97 26.28
N SER A 7 -5.39 -1.20 26.26
CA SER A 7 -4.40 -0.29 26.86
C SER A 7 -3.35 0.12 25.83
N ARG A 8 -2.86 1.36 25.93
CA ARG A 8 -1.74 1.83 25.11
C ARG A 8 -0.52 0.96 25.41
N LEU A 9 0.19 0.53 24.37
CA LEU A 9 1.39 -0.28 24.55
C LEU A 9 2.47 0.51 25.32
N PRO A 10 3.07 -0.04 26.39
CA PRO A 10 4.18 0.62 27.11
C PRO A 10 5.36 0.94 26.19
N GLU A 11 6.07 2.05 26.40
CA GLU A 11 7.13 2.53 25.49
C GLU A 11 8.36 1.59 25.41
N ASP A 12 8.62 0.83 26.47
CA ASP A 12 9.73 -0.12 26.57
C ASP A 12 9.39 -1.52 26.03
N HIS A 13 8.18 -1.70 25.52
CA HIS A 13 7.67 -3.00 25.09
C HIS A 13 8.45 -3.56 23.88
N PRO A 14 8.86 -4.85 23.87
CA PRO A 14 9.70 -5.42 22.80
C PRO A 14 9.10 -5.36 21.39
N ALA A 15 7.77 -5.42 21.26
CA ALA A 15 7.07 -5.29 19.97
C ALA A 15 7.37 -3.98 19.22
N TRP A 16 7.80 -2.92 19.92
CA TRP A 16 8.28 -1.68 19.26
C TRP A 16 9.46 -1.94 18.31
N LYS A 17 10.21 -3.04 18.46
CA LYS A 17 11.29 -3.41 17.54
C LYS A 17 10.77 -3.90 16.19
N ASP A 18 9.62 -4.56 16.16
CA ASP A 18 9.01 -5.10 14.95
C ASP A 18 8.08 -4.07 14.27
N LEU A 19 7.55 -3.14 15.05
CA LEU A 19 6.74 -1.99 14.59
C LEU A 19 7.57 -0.86 14.00
N ARG A 20 8.78 -0.64 14.54
CA ARG A 20 9.73 0.33 14.00
C ARG A 20 10.08 0.09 12.52
N PRO A 21 10.29 -1.15 12.03
CA PRO A 21 10.40 -1.47 10.62
C PRO A 21 9.26 -0.85 9.82
N LEU A 22 8.01 -1.02 10.23
CA LEU A 22 6.88 -0.51 9.47
C LEU A 22 6.87 1.02 9.38
N GLY A 23 7.02 1.72 10.50
CA GLY A 23 7.09 3.19 10.49
C GLY A 23 8.26 3.70 9.63
N TYR A 24 9.42 3.04 9.73
CA TYR A 24 10.59 3.35 8.91
C TYR A 24 10.38 3.06 7.42
N GLU A 25 9.75 1.94 7.07
CA GLU A 25 9.41 1.56 5.71
C GLU A 25 8.43 2.55 5.08
N CYS A 26 7.40 2.97 5.82
CA CYS A 26 6.47 4.01 5.39
C CYS A 26 7.20 5.35 5.18
N ALA A 27 8.10 5.74 6.08
CA ALA A 27 8.91 6.96 5.93
C ALA A 27 9.78 6.91 4.65
N ARG A 28 10.40 5.76 4.40
CA ARG A 28 11.21 5.54 3.20
C ARG A 28 10.38 5.52 1.94
N TRP A 29 9.19 4.93 2.00
CA TRP A 29 8.26 4.92 0.89
C TRP A 29 7.81 6.33 0.55
N LEU A 30 7.44 7.14 1.54
CA LEU A 30 7.17 8.58 1.37
C LEU A 30 8.30 9.33 0.67
N ALA A 31 9.54 9.16 1.15
CA ALA A 31 10.70 9.77 0.51
C ALA A 31 10.88 9.28 -0.93
N ALA A 32 10.71 7.97 -1.18
CA ALA A 32 10.82 7.35 -2.49
C ALA A 32 9.73 7.82 -3.46
N MET A 33 8.50 8.05 -2.99
CA MET A 33 7.43 8.66 -3.78
C MET A 33 7.82 10.05 -4.28
N GLY A 34 8.33 10.91 -3.39
CA GLY A 34 8.82 12.23 -3.76
C GLY A 34 9.98 12.16 -4.77
N MET A 35 10.89 11.19 -4.61
CA MET A 35 11.95 10.93 -5.58
C MET A 35 11.40 10.47 -6.93
N LEU A 36 10.40 9.60 -6.95
CA LEU A 36 9.76 9.12 -8.18
C LEU A 36 9.09 10.27 -8.94
N GLN A 37 8.27 11.06 -8.25
CA GLN A 37 7.65 12.27 -8.82
C GLN A 37 8.70 13.20 -9.42
N ASN A 38 9.81 13.43 -8.72
CA ASN A 38 10.90 14.28 -9.20
C ASN A 38 11.62 13.69 -10.41
N ARG A 39 11.84 12.37 -10.47
CA ARG A 39 12.42 11.71 -11.65
C ARG A 39 11.50 11.79 -12.85
N TRP A 40 10.21 11.54 -12.66
CA TRP A 40 9.19 11.69 -13.69
C TRP A 40 9.14 13.13 -14.25
N LYS A 41 9.04 14.14 -13.37
CA LYS A 41 9.07 15.57 -13.77
C LYS A 41 10.30 15.95 -14.58
N LYS A 42 11.45 15.32 -14.29
CA LYS A 42 12.72 15.56 -14.98
C LYS A 42 12.94 14.67 -16.21
N GLY A 43 11.96 13.83 -16.60
CA GLY A 43 12.10 12.89 -17.72
C GLY A 43 13.20 11.85 -17.51
N ARG A 44 13.48 11.46 -16.26
CA ARG A 44 14.54 10.50 -15.89
C ARG A 44 14.01 9.07 -15.72
N LEU A 45 12.86 8.78 -16.31
CA LEU A 45 12.28 7.45 -16.41
C LEU A 45 12.30 7.04 -17.90
N GLY A 46 12.20 5.75 -18.20
CA GLY A 46 12.10 5.31 -19.60
C GLY A 46 10.92 5.97 -20.32
N ASP A 47 11.03 6.16 -21.64
CA ASP A 47 10.07 6.96 -22.42
C ASP A 47 8.63 6.46 -22.29
N GLU A 48 8.40 5.16 -22.42
CA GLU A 48 7.06 4.57 -22.31
C GLU A 48 6.47 4.72 -20.91
N LEU A 49 7.28 4.52 -19.87
CA LEU A 49 6.85 4.74 -18.50
C LEU A 49 6.56 6.22 -18.22
N THR A 50 7.36 7.13 -18.78
CA THR A 50 7.14 8.58 -18.66
C THR A 50 5.84 9.00 -19.32
N LYS A 51 5.52 8.46 -20.50
CA LYS A 51 4.25 8.70 -21.21
C LYS A 51 3.08 8.16 -20.40
N PHE A 52 3.15 6.91 -19.93
CA PHE A 52 2.13 6.31 -19.08
C PHE A 52 1.87 7.16 -17.82
N LEU A 53 2.94 7.53 -17.11
CA LEU A 53 2.85 8.31 -15.87
C LEU A 53 2.40 9.75 -16.10
N ARG A 54 2.40 10.27 -17.34
CA ARG A 54 1.76 11.56 -17.65
C ARG A 54 0.31 11.56 -17.21
N ASP A 55 -0.36 10.45 -17.40
CA ASP A 55 -1.77 10.32 -17.12
C ASP A 55 -2.07 9.87 -15.69
N TRP A 56 -1.15 9.13 -15.08
CA TRP A 56 -1.41 8.36 -13.86
C TRP A 56 -0.60 8.79 -12.64
N MET A 57 0.44 9.62 -12.80
CA MET A 57 1.20 10.11 -11.66
C MET A 57 0.31 10.96 -10.75
N PRO A 58 0.21 10.67 -9.44
CA PRO A 58 -0.40 11.58 -8.48
C PRO A 58 0.27 12.96 -8.56
N GLN A 59 -0.52 14.02 -8.74
CA GLN A 59 0.01 15.38 -8.94
C GLN A 59 0.24 16.13 -7.63
N GLU A 60 -0.49 15.75 -6.58
CA GLU A 60 -0.34 16.32 -5.25
C GLU A 60 1.08 16.08 -4.73
N PRO A 61 1.73 17.12 -4.18
CA PRO A 61 3.02 16.94 -3.52
C PRO A 61 2.91 15.89 -2.42
N VAL A 62 3.87 14.97 -2.39
CA VAL A 62 3.95 13.99 -1.31
C VAL A 62 4.40 14.70 -0.04
N GLU A 63 3.54 14.74 0.98
CA GLU A 63 3.93 15.13 2.33
C GLU A 63 4.86 14.05 2.90
N THR A 64 6.14 14.40 3.05
CA THR A 64 7.17 13.44 3.49
C THR A 64 7.30 13.34 5.00
N ALA A 65 6.61 14.20 5.74
CA ALA A 65 6.54 14.11 7.19
C ALA A 65 5.54 13.02 7.57
N LEU A 66 6.00 12.00 8.29
CA LEU A 66 5.09 11.09 8.98
C LEU A 66 4.43 11.83 10.15
N PRO A 67 3.15 11.60 10.46
CA PRO A 67 2.64 11.94 11.78
C PRO A 67 3.54 11.27 12.82
N GLU A 68 4.02 12.05 13.79
CA GLU A 68 5.08 11.67 14.74
C GLU A 68 4.70 10.48 15.64
N THR A 69 3.42 10.11 15.69
CA THR A 69 2.89 9.08 16.58
C THR A 69 1.87 8.18 15.91
N PHE A 70 2.12 6.88 16.01
CA PHE A 70 1.12 5.84 15.86
C PHE A 70 0.51 5.57 17.23
N ASP A 71 -0.82 5.61 17.34
CA ASP A 71 -1.50 5.20 18.56
C ASP A 71 -1.66 3.68 18.54
N LEU A 72 -0.88 3.02 19.39
CA LEU A 72 -0.89 1.56 19.50
C LEU A 72 -1.74 1.13 20.68
N THR A 73 -2.71 0.26 20.43
CA THR A 73 -3.60 -0.31 21.41
C THR A 73 -3.46 -1.83 21.44
N TRP A 74 -3.37 -2.42 22.63
CA TRP A 74 -3.25 -3.86 22.84
C TRP A 74 -4.39 -4.37 23.70
N ASP A 75 -5.03 -5.47 23.28
CA ASP A 75 -6.15 -6.10 23.98
C ASP A 75 -5.78 -7.42 24.70
N GLY A 76 -4.52 -7.88 24.61
CA GLY A 76 -4.09 -9.20 25.08
C GLY A 76 -3.79 -10.20 23.97
N SER A 77 -4.21 -9.93 22.73
CA SER A 77 -4.03 -10.81 21.56
C SER A 77 -3.89 -10.07 20.22
N LEU A 78 -4.43 -8.87 20.11
CA LEU A 78 -4.39 -8.03 18.93
C LEU A 78 -3.73 -6.70 19.27
N LEU A 79 -2.79 -6.27 18.44
CA LEU A 79 -2.23 -4.94 18.48
C LEU A 79 -2.81 -4.13 17.32
N GLU A 80 -3.53 -3.07 17.62
CA GLU A 80 -4.01 -2.15 16.60
C GLU A 80 -3.13 -0.92 16.65
N GLY A 81 -2.74 -0.41 15.48
CA GLY A 81 -2.01 0.83 15.36
C GLY A 81 -2.77 1.82 14.49
N GLU A 82 -3.30 2.86 15.11
CA GLU A 82 -3.93 3.95 14.39
C GLU A 82 -2.87 4.96 13.97
N GLY A 83 -2.71 5.15 12.67
CA GLY A 83 -1.82 6.15 12.11
C GLY A 83 -2.38 6.62 10.78
N LYS A 84 -2.65 7.92 10.67
CA LYS A 84 -3.08 8.54 9.41
C LYS A 84 -1.92 8.58 8.43
N LEU A 85 -1.63 7.46 7.80
CA LEU A 85 -0.62 7.38 6.76
C LEU A 85 -1.28 7.68 5.42
N LEU A 86 -1.28 8.97 5.06
CA LEU A 86 -1.81 9.49 3.79
C LEU A 86 -1.47 8.62 2.55
N PRO A 87 -0.26 8.06 2.40
CA PRO A 87 0.06 7.28 1.19
C PRO A 87 -0.50 5.87 1.19
N LEU A 88 -0.78 5.29 2.36
CA LEU A 88 -1.41 3.98 2.46
C LEU A 88 -2.86 4.04 2.00
N THR A 89 -3.50 5.20 2.11
CA THR A 89 -4.92 5.36 1.74
C THR A 89 -5.10 5.86 0.32
N GLN A 90 -4.04 6.36 -0.35
CA GLN A 90 -4.13 6.88 -1.72
C GLN A 90 -3.94 5.76 -2.78
N PRO A 91 -5.00 5.37 -3.52
CA PRO A 91 -4.97 4.24 -4.45
C PRO A 91 -3.95 4.41 -5.59
N GLY A 92 -3.71 5.63 -6.04
CA GLY A 92 -2.72 5.91 -7.08
C GLY A 92 -1.29 5.51 -6.65
N TRP A 93 -0.92 5.76 -5.39
CA TRP A 93 0.38 5.35 -4.86
C TRP A 93 0.46 3.85 -4.62
N GLN A 94 -0.63 3.22 -4.17
CA GLN A 94 -0.73 1.75 -4.10
C GLN A 94 -0.49 1.13 -5.48
N ALA A 95 -1.16 1.65 -6.52
CA ALA A 95 -1.01 1.16 -7.89
C ALA A 95 0.43 1.32 -8.40
N LEU A 96 1.12 2.43 -8.08
CA LEU A 96 2.53 2.62 -8.42
C LEU A 96 3.46 1.66 -7.69
N LEU A 97 3.20 1.35 -6.41
CA LEU A 97 3.97 0.38 -5.64
C LEU A 97 3.91 -1.01 -6.28
N HIS A 98 2.73 -1.41 -6.75
CA HIS A 98 2.46 -2.69 -7.39
C HIS A 98 2.81 -2.73 -8.89
N LEU A 99 3.17 -1.59 -9.50
CA LEU A 99 3.52 -1.51 -10.92
C LEU A 99 4.88 -2.16 -11.18
N HIS A 100 4.88 -3.27 -11.94
CA HIS A 100 6.09 -4.04 -12.22
C HIS A 100 7.23 -3.21 -12.84
N ALA A 101 6.90 -2.25 -13.71
CA ALA A 101 7.89 -1.37 -14.34
C ALA A 101 8.68 -0.49 -13.35
N LEU A 102 8.19 -0.35 -12.11
CA LEU A 102 8.85 0.40 -11.03
C LEU A 102 9.56 -0.52 -10.02
N ARG A 103 9.55 -1.84 -10.21
CA ARG A 103 10.15 -2.81 -9.27
C ARG A 103 11.60 -2.49 -8.92
N ASP A 104 12.43 -2.19 -9.92
CA ASP A 104 13.85 -1.91 -9.73
C ASP A 104 14.06 -0.58 -8.99
N PHE A 105 13.23 0.42 -9.31
CA PHE A 105 13.20 1.69 -8.61
C PHE A 105 12.86 1.47 -7.12
N TRP A 106 11.77 0.76 -6.83
CA TRP A 106 11.35 0.49 -5.46
C TRP A 106 12.39 -0.32 -4.70
N THR A 107 12.96 -1.36 -5.32
CA THR A 107 13.97 -2.20 -4.68
C THR A 107 15.22 -1.40 -4.33
N ALA A 108 15.65 -0.47 -5.19
CA ALA A 108 16.78 0.40 -4.93
C ALA A 108 16.48 1.40 -3.79
N GLU A 109 15.35 2.10 -3.86
CA GLU A 109 15.03 3.18 -2.91
C GLU A 109 14.52 2.67 -1.56
N LEU A 110 13.97 1.46 -1.49
CA LEU A 110 13.41 0.85 -0.26
C LEU A 110 14.30 -0.24 0.33
N ARG A 111 15.17 -0.87 -0.44
CA ARG A 111 15.73 -2.23 -0.20
C ARG A 111 14.69 -3.33 -0.44
N ALA A 112 15.16 -4.46 -0.96
CA ALA A 112 14.30 -5.58 -1.36
C ALA A 112 13.40 -6.11 -0.23
N SER A 113 13.92 -6.23 0.99
CA SER A 113 13.16 -6.76 2.14
C SER A 113 11.97 -5.87 2.50
N HIS A 114 12.20 -4.56 2.58
CA HIS A 114 11.17 -3.57 2.90
C HIS A 114 10.13 -3.46 1.78
N TYR A 115 10.57 -3.49 0.51
CA TYR A 115 9.64 -3.48 -0.61
C TYR A 115 8.73 -4.72 -0.60
N ALA A 116 9.30 -5.91 -0.35
CA ALA A 116 8.52 -7.13 -0.23
C ALA A 116 7.53 -7.09 0.94
N HIS A 117 7.92 -6.51 2.08
CA HIS A 117 7.02 -6.33 3.22
C HIS A 117 5.89 -5.35 2.91
N LEU A 118 6.20 -4.18 2.33
CA LEU A 118 5.19 -3.23 1.88
C LEU A 118 4.21 -3.86 0.89
N LEU A 119 4.66 -4.65 -0.09
CA LEU A 119 3.76 -5.33 -1.03
C LEU A 119 2.78 -6.32 -0.37
N GLN A 120 3.13 -6.89 0.79
CA GLN A 120 2.23 -7.77 1.56
C GLN A 120 1.16 -6.97 2.30
N MET A 121 1.49 -5.75 2.70
CA MET A 121 0.65 -4.92 3.55
C MET A 121 -0.24 -3.97 2.76
N ILE A 122 0.27 -3.44 1.65
CA ILE A 122 -0.42 -2.43 0.85
C ILE A 122 -1.39 -3.14 -0.10
N PRO A 123 -2.69 -2.84 -0.06
CA PRO A 123 -3.68 -3.38 -0.98
C PRO A 123 -3.22 -3.27 -2.43
N GLN A 124 -3.55 -4.29 -3.22
CA GLN A 124 -3.33 -4.22 -4.65
C GLN A 124 -4.29 -3.20 -5.28
N ALA A 125 -3.74 -2.36 -6.14
CA ALA A 125 -4.48 -1.37 -6.92
C ALA A 125 -3.96 -1.32 -8.35
N TRP A 126 -4.79 -0.81 -9.26
CA TRP A 126 -4.54 -0.79 -10.69
C TRP A 126 -5.04 0.50 -11.32
N PHE A 127 -4.23 1.07 -12.21
CA PHE A 127 -4.67 2.12 -13.10
C PHE A 127 -5.57 1.52 -14.18
N MET A 128 -6.82 2.00 -14.29
CA MET A 128 -7.75 1.57 -15.34
C MET A 128 -7.40 2.21 -16.69
N ASP A 129 -6.18 1.96 -17.18
CA ASP A 129 -5.70 2.43 -18.48
C ASP A 129 -6.46 1.76 -19.62
N PRO A 130 -7.15 2.51 -20.50
CA PRO A 130 -7.91 1.94 -21.61
C PRO A 130 -7.02 1.41 -22.75
N THR A 131 -5.70 1.58 -22.68
CA THR A 131 -4.76 1.10 -23.70
C THR A 131 -4.91 -0.42 -23.89
N PRO A 132 -5.21 -0.91 -25.11
CA PRO A 132 -5.36 -2.33 -25.38
C PRO A 132 -4.08 -3.11 -25.07
N LEU A 133 -4.22 -4.24 -24.38
CA LEU A 133 -3.09 -5.12 -24.09
C LEU A 133 -2.65 -5.89 -25.35
N PRO A 134 -1.34 -6.18 -25.50
CA PRO A 134 -0.87 -7.08 -26.55
C PRO A 134 -1.52 -8.47 -26.45
N PRO A 135 -1.72 -9.18 -27.58
CA PRO A 135 -2.25 -10.54 -27.56
C PRO A 135 -1.49 -11.45 -26.58
N GLY A 136 -2.21 -12.21 -25.76
CA GLY A 136 -1.63 -13.09 -24.73
C GLY A 136 -1.24 -12.41 -23.42
N SER A 137 -1.37 -11.08 -23.31
CA SER A 137 -1.15 -10.36 -22.05
C SER A 137 -2.41 -10.30 -21.18
N VAL A 138 -2.21 -10.18 -19.87
CA VAL A 138 -3.29 -9.99 -18.88
C VAL A 138 -2.91 -8.90 -17.90
N ILE A 139 -3.92 -8.28 -17.29
CA ILE A 139 -3.73 -7.37 -16.16
C ILE A 139 -3.25 -8.20 -14.96
N ALA A 140 -2.04 -7.91 -14.48
CA ALA A 140 -1.40 -8.62 -13.38
C ALA A 140 -2.28 -8.63 -12.12
N GLY A 141 -2.45 -9.79 -11.49
CA GLY A 141 -3.32 -9.98 -10.33
C GLY A 141 -4.84 -10.06 -10.64
N LEU A 142 -5.27 -9.67 -11.83
CA LEU A 142 -6.67 -9.77 -12.25
C LEU A 142 -6.92 -10.96 -13.20
N GLY A 143 -5.95 -11.29 -14.07
CA GLY A 143 -6.09 -12.39 -15.02
C GLY A 143 -7.10 -12.12 -16.15
N ILE A 144 -7.39 -10.85 -16.41
CA ILE A 144 -8.30 -10.38 -17.46
C ILE A 144 -7.51 -9.66 -18.57
N THR A 145 -8.04 -9.67 -19.80
CA THR A 145 -7.35 -9.05 -20.96
C THR A 145 -7.73 -7.58 -21.18
N GLY A 146 -8.75 -7.10 -20.47
CA GLY A 146 -9.17 -5.70 -20.48
C GLY A 146 -10.28 -5.43 -19.47
N TRP A 147 -10.53 -4.14 -19.20
CA TRP A 147 -11.47 -3.70 -18.16
C TRP A 147 -12.94 -4.08 -18.40
N ALA A 148 -13.32 -4.38 -19.64
CA ALA A 148 -14.66 -4.87 -19.96
C ALA A 148 -14.98 -6.24 -19.33
N GLU A 149 -13.95 -7.01 -18.93
CA GLU A 149 -14.12 -8.28 -18.21
C GLU A 149 -14.22 -8.12 -16.69
N LEU A 150 -14.04 -6.91 -16.15
CA LEU A 150 -14.11 -6.68 -14.70
C LEU A 150 -15.43 -7.17 -14.06
N PRO A 151 -16.62 -6.99 -14.68
CA PRO A 151 -17.87 -7.53 -14.14
C PRO A 151 -17.88 -9.06 -13.98
N ARG A 152 -17.10 -9.80 -14.78
CA ARG A 152 -16.96 -11.26 -14.63
C ARG A 152 -16.30 -11.61 -13.30
N LEU A 153 -15.23 -10.88 -12.94
CA LEU A 153 -14.52 -11.08 -11.67
C LEU A 153 -15.42 -10.75 -10.47
N GLU A 154 -16.25 -9.71 -10.58
CA GLU A 154 -17.22 -9.34 -9.55
C GLU A 154 -18.31 -10.40 -9.38
N ALA A 155 -18.80 -10.97 -10.47
CA ALA A 155 -19.75 -12.09 -10.44
C ALA A 155 -19.14 -13.37 -9.83
N GLU A 156 -17.82 -13.57 -9.95
CA GLU A 156 -17.06 -14.64 -9.30
C GLU A 156 -16.80 -14.37 -7.80
N GLY A 157 -17.31 -13.25 -7.25
CA GLY A 157 -17.24 -12.90 -5.83
C GLY A 157 -16.06 -12.03 -5.44
N ARG A 158 -15.24 -11.57 -6.39
CA ARG A 158 -14.18 -10.60 -6.10
C ARG A 158 -14.80 -9.21 -5.91
N GLN A 159 -14.25 -8.44 -4.98
CA GLN A 159 -14.77 -7.12 -4.65
C GLN A 159 -13.72 -6.05 -4.91
N PHE A 160 -14.14 -4.93 -5.50
CA PHE A 160 -13.27 -3.82 -5.85
C PHE A 160 -13.91 -2.46 -5.50
N ILE A 161 -13.08 -1.44 -5.35
CA ILE A 161 -13.50 -0.04 -5.20
C ILE A 161 -12.88 0.76 -6.36
N GLN A 162 -13.71 1.56 -7.02
CA GLN A 162 -13.30 2.47 -8.08
C GLN A 162 -13.10 3.87 -7.51
N HIS A 163 -11.93 4.45 -7.76
CA HIS A 163 -11.53 5.77 -7.29
C HIS A 163 -11.32 6.71 -8.48
N PRO A 164 -12.22 7.68 -8.70
CA PRO A 164 -12.01 8.72 -9.72
C PRO A 164 -10.82 9.61 -9.32
N VAL A 165 -9.83 9.74 -10.19
CA VAL A 165 -8.59 10.52 -9.93
C VAL A 165 -8.36 11.67 -10.92
N GLY A 166 -9.33 11.92 -11.81
CA GLY A 166 -9.27 12.97 -12.83
C GLY A 166 -10.32 12.74 -13.91
N GLU A 167 -10.22 13.50 -15.00
CA GLU A 167 -11.14 13.36 -16.13
C GLU A 167 -11.02 11.95 -16.75
N ASN A 168 -12.11 11.18 -16.67
CA ASN A 168 -12.22 9.82 -17.22
C ASN A 168 -11.12 8.84 -16.75
N LYS A 169 -10.52 9.07 -15.58
CA LYS A 169 -9.47 8.23 -15.02
C LYS A 169 -9.92 7.61 -13.72
N VAL A 170 -9.78 6.29 -13.63
CA VAL A 170 -10.17 5.50 -12.47
C VAL A 170 -8.98 4.67 -12.00
N VAL A 171 -8.75 4.67 -10.70
CA VAL A 171 -7.89 3.69 -10.05
C VAL A 171 -8.78 2.64 -9.40
N LEU A 172 -8.60 1.38 -9.77
CA LEU A 172 -9.26 0.26 -9.12
C LEU A 172 -8.42 -0.18 -7.92
N SER A 173 -9.06 -0.53 -6.81
CA SER A 173 -8.38 -1.15 -5.66
C SER A 173 -9.15 -2.40 -5.24
N ALA A 174 -8.44 -3.41 -4.73
CA ALA A 174 -9.09 -4.55 -4.09
C ALA A 174 -9.75 -4.09 -2.78
N VAL A 175 -10.86 -4.73 -2.37
CA VAL A 175 -11.55 -4.47 -1.09
C VAL A 175 -10.77 -4.97 0.13
N SER A 176 -9.44 -5.05 0.04
CA SER A 176 -8.59 -5.14 1.23
C SER A 176 -8.69 -3.81 1.96
N ALA A 177 -9.70 -3.72 2.83
CA ALA A 177 -9.91 -2.77 3.89
C ALA A 177 -9.11 -1.46 3.70
N ILE A 178 -9.71 -0.55 2.93
CA ILE A 178 -9.41 0.86 3.08
C ILE A 178 -10.01 1.22 4.44
N ALA A 179 -9.23 1.14 5.50
CA ALA A 179 -9.46 2.12 6.54
C ALA A 179 -8.17 2.75 6.98
N ASP A 180 -8.41 3.83 7.70
CA ASP A 180 -7.46 4.84 8.12
C ASP A 180 -6.52 4.30 9.21
N SER A 181 -6.46 2.97 9.38
CA SER A 181 -5.81 2.28 10.48
C SER A 181 -5.00 1.08 9.99
N TRP A 182 -3.93 0.78 10.71
CA TRP A 182 -3.14 -0.42 10.50
C TRP A 182 -3.41 -1.38 11.65
N ARG A 183 -3.61 -2.67 11.36
CA ARG A 183 -3.81 -3.69 12.42
C ARG A 183 -2.80 -4.80 12.27
N ALA A 184 -2.35 -5.32 13.40
CA ALA A 184 -1.53 -6.51 13.42
C ALA A 184 -1.89 -7.46 14.55
N ARG A 185 -2.05 -8.73 14.19
CA ARG A 185 -2.27 -9.79 15.15
C ARG A 185 -0.92 -10.27 15.66
N TYR A 186 -0.80 -10.36 16.98
CA TYR A 186 0.39 -10.91 17.61
C TYR A 186 0.03 -12.08 18.51
N GLN A 187 0.95 -13.00 18.69
CA GLN A 187 0.79 -14.13 19.62
C GLN A 187 1.85 -14.06 20.70
N MET A 188 1.45 -14.30 21.95
CA MET A 188 2.40 -14.53 23.04
C MET A 188 3.06 -15.90 22.86
N ARG A 189 4.39 -15.92 22.69
CA ARG A 189 5.23 -17.12 22.71
C ARG A 189 6.37 -16.91 23.70
N ASP A 190 6.47 -17.75 24.72
CA ASP A 190 7.52 -17.72 25.74
C ASP A 190 7.73 -16.35 26.40
N GLY A 191 6.64 -15.62 26.65
CA GLY A 191 6.69 -14.27 27.24
C GLY A 191 7.07 -13.15 26.25
N GLN A 192 7.20 -13.46 24.96
CA GLN A 192 7.46 -12.50 23.89
C GLN A 192 6.25 -12.37 22.96
N ILE A 193 5.97 -11.15 22.51
CA ILE A 193 4.95 -10.86 21.49
C ILE A 193 5.57 -11.12 20.11
N VAL A 194 4.97 -12.01 19.32
CA VAL A 194 5.42 -12.36 17.96
C VAL A 194 4.37 -11.97 16.94
N LEU A 195 4.75 -11.19 15.92
CA LEU A 195 3.86 -10.80 14.82
C LEU A 195 3.38 -12.06 14.07
N GLN A 196 2.06 -12.23 13.98
CA GLN A 196 1.45 -13.29 13.18
C GLN A 196 1.02 -12.76 11.81
N GLU A 197 0.39 -11.59 11.79
CA GLU A 197 -0.21 -11.03 10.58
C GLU A 197 -0.32 -9.51 10.73
N ALA A 198 -0.03 -8.76 9.68
CA ALA A 198 -0.22 -7.31 9.62
C ALA A 198 -1.03 -6.99 8.37
N PHE A 199 -2.11 -6.22 8.53
CA PHE A 199 -2.97 -5.82 7.42
C PHE A 199 -3.45 -4.39 7.66
N LEU A 200 -3.67 -3.67 6.55
CA LEU A 200 -4.39 -2.41 6.60
C LEU A 200 -5.87 -2.73 6.79
N HIS A 201 -6.48 -2.08 7.77
CA HIS A 201 -7.89 -2.25 8.10
C HIS A 201 -8.59 -0.92 7.98
#